data_AF-A0A9D7XSY4-F1
#
_entry.id   AF-A0A9D7XSY4-F1
#
_cell.length_a   1.000
_cell.length_b   1.000
_cell.length_c   1.000
_cell.angle_alpha   90.00
_cell.angle_beta   90.00
_cell.angle_gamma   90.00
#
_symmetry.space_group_name_H-M   'P 1'
#
loop_
_entity.id
_entity.type
_entity.pdbx_description
1 polymer ?
#
loop_
_entity_poly.entity_id
_entity_poly.type
_entity_poly.pdbx_seq_one_letter_code
_entity_poly.pdbx_strand_id
1 'polypeptide(L)'
;MKTMPIFFSLFLLAFTFQVAYSQNESGQDSTGLPGDNFSLQGALFLFQNSTSPEDFEKQLNTQSNNVNNLDLNGDNDIDYIRVIDKSDKNSHALILQVPVSGSESQDIAVIELEKTGDTTAILQIVGDEDIYGEEVIVEPGAGDEEMSGNKGGSPMVNYDAALPAIIVNVWYWPSVRFVYAPVYRPWVSPWRWRTYPVWWSPWRPLGWHVWHPYYTRYHHSYAIVHTNRVIHAHKLYAPVRTHSVVVRNRHANVVGNYRVTHTRTTVTGPRGHKTTVKHTTVKGPKGHVKAKKTTVRRH
;
A
#
# COMPACT_ATOMS: atom_id res chain seq x y z
N MET A 1 16.97 -77.28 -33.14
CA MET A 1 16.18 -76.35 -32.31
C MET A 1 17.14 -75.40 -31.60
N LYS A 2 17.22 -74.15 -32.05
CA LYS A 2 17.96 -73.06 -31.38
C LYS A 2 17.03 -71.85 -31.39
N THR A 3 16.64 -71.42 -30.20
CA THR A 3 15.69 -70.33 -29.96
C THR A 3 16.41 -68.99 -30.08
N MET A 4 15.79 -68.03 -30.78
CA MET A 4 16.23 -66.63 -30.83
C MET A 4 15.56 -65.84 -29.69
N PRO A 5 16.25 -64.90 -29.02
CA PRO A 5 15.62 -64.04 -28.04
C PRO A 5 14.88 -62.88 -28.74
N ILE A 6 13.61 -62.71 -28.37
CA ILE A 6 12.75 -61.59 -28.74
C ILE A 6 13.10 -60.42 -27.81
N PHE A 7 13.62 -59.32 -28.36
CA PHE A 7 13.77 -58.07 -27.62
C PHE A 7 12.42 -57.35 -27.53
N PHE A 8 11.82 -57.35 -26.35
CA PHE A 8 10.62 -56.58 -26.03
C PHE A 8 11.05 -55.15 -25.68
N SER A 9 10.90 -54.21 -26.62
CA SER A 9 11.12 -52.78 -26.36
C SER A 9 9.93 -52.24 -25.57
N LEU A 10 10.14 -52.00 -24.28
CA LEU A 10 9.17 -51.36 -23.39
C LEU A 10 9.26 -49.84 -23.57
N PHE A 11 8.33 -49.25 -24.33
CA PHE A 11 8.23 -47.80 -24.48
C PHE A 11 7.60 -47.21 -23.21
N LEU A 12 8.43 -46.75 -22.28
CA LEU A 12 7.98 -46.07 -21.06
C LEU A 12 7.57 -44.63 -21.42
N LEU A 13 6.26 -44.40 -21.60
CA LEU A 13 5.69 -43.07 -21.81
C LEU A 13 5.69 -42.31 -20.46
N ALA A 14 6.79 -41.63 -20.14
CA ALA A 14 6.85 -40.73 -19.00
C ALA A 14 6.06 -39.45 -19.32
N PHE A 15 4.81 -39.38 -18.84
CA PHE A 15 4.00 -38.17 -18.90
C PHE A 15 4.49 -37.22 -17.80
N THR A 16 5.48 -36.37 -18.13
CA THR A 16 5.90 -35.29 -17.25
C THR A 16 4.81 -34.23 -17.22
N PHE A 17 4.09 -34.15 -16.09
CA PHE A 17 3.28 -32.97 -15.78
C PHE A 17 4.22 -31.77 -15.68
N GLN A 18 4.38 -31.03 -16.78
CA GLN A 18 4.96 -29.70 -16.72
C GLN A 18 3.95 -28.78 -16.04
N VAL A 19 4.17 -28.51 -14.75
CA VAL A 19 3.57 -27.36 -14.10
C VAL A 19 4.18 -26.14 -14.78
N ALA A 20 3.45 -25.56 -15.73
CA ALA A 20 3.79 -24.28 -16.31
C ALA A 20 3.62 -23.22 -15.20
N TYR A 21 4.73 -22.78 -14.62
CA TYR A 21 4.74 -21.53 -13.88
C TYR A 21 4.43 -20.42 -14.88
N SER A 22 3.23 -19.86 -14.78
CA SER A 22 2.89 -18.60 -15.42
C SER A 22 3.89 -17.54 -14.94
N GLN A 23 4.76 -17.06 -15.84
CA GLN A 23 5.54 -15.84 -15.65
C GLN A 23 4.75 -14.68 -16.25
N ASN A 24 3.75 -14.21 -15.51
CA ASN A 24 3.01 -12.97 -15.72
C ASN A 24 3.13 -12.20 -14.39
N GLU A 25 3.55 -10.94 -14.25
CA GLU A 25 3.67 -9.77 -15.13
C GLU A 25 4.76 -8.85 -14.54
N SER A 26 5.37 -8.01 -15.39
CA SER A 26 6.22 -6.85 -15.10
C SER A 26 6.42 -6.47 -13.62
N GLY A 27 7.40 -7.12 -12.97
CA GLY A 27 7.66 -6.98 -11.54
C GLY A 27 8.17 -5.60 -11.14
N GLN A 28 7.37 -4.90 -10.34
CA GLN A 28 7.86 -3.78 -9.55
C GLN A 28 8.88 -4.32 -8.54
N ASP A 29 10.17 -4.04 -8.76
CA ASP A 29 11.21 -4.39 -7.79
C ASP A 29 10.98 -3.61 -6.48
N SER A 30 11.24 -4.26 -5.33
CA SER A 30 11.27 -3.61 -4.02
C SER A 30 12.07 -2.31 -4.07
N THR A 31 11.50 -1.24 -3.54
CA THR A 31 12.19 0.04 -3.30
C THR A 31 13.20 -0.08 -2.16
N GLY A 32 13.04 -1.08 -1.29
CA GLY A 32 13.80 -1.29 -0.07
C GLY A 32 13.33 -0.41 1.09
N LEU A 33 12.32 0.43 0.87
CA LEU A 33 11.75 1.31 1.87
C LEU A 33 10.84 0.54 2.84
N PRO A 34 10.62 1.06 4.06
CA PRO A 34 9.62 0.48 4.97
C PRO A 34 8.22 0.36 4.35
N GLY A 35 7.83 1.32 3.51
CA GLY A 35 6.54 1.33 2.81
C GLY A 35 6.29 0.11 1.91
N ASP A 36 7.34 -0.60 1.47
CA ASP A 36 7.20 -1.88 0.77
C ASP A 36 6.61 -2.98 1.66
N ASN A 37 6.42 -2.74 2.96
CA ASN A 37 5.91 -3.71 3.94
C ASN A 37 4.55 -3.30 4.51
N PHE A 38 3.87 -2.31 3.93
CA PHE A 38 2.51 -1.93 4.31
C PHE A 38 1.66 -1.61 3.07
N SER A 39 0.49 -2.24 2.95
CA SER A 39 -0.40 -2.04 1.80
C SER A 39 -1.41 -0.92 2.04
N LEU A 40 -1.26 0.22 1.36
CA LEU A 40 -2.25 1.31 1.40
C LEU A 40 -3.61 0.86 0.82
N GLN A 41 -3.58 0.16 -0.32
CA GLN A 41 -4.75 -0.43 -0.95
C GLN A 41 -5.40 -1.48 -0.06
N GLY A 42 -4.59 -2.36 0.54
CA GLY A 42 -5.07 -3.36 1.51
C GLY A 42 -5.70 -2.71 2.74
N ALA A 43 -5.13 -1.62 3.25
CA ALA A 43 -5.71 -0.86 4.35
C ALA A 43 -7.08 -0.27 3.97
N LEU A 44 -7.23 0.31 2.78
CA LEU A 44 -8.54 0.79 2.32
C LEU A 44 -9.54 -0.36 2.14
N PHE A 45 -9.11 -1.49 1.59
CA PHE A 45 -9.95 -2.68 1.46
C PHE A 45 -10.46 -3.18 2.82
N LEU A 46 -9.59 -3.26 3.82
CA LEU A 46 -10.02 -3.64 5.18
C LEU A 46 -10.95 -2.58 5.78
N PHE A 47 -10.66 -1.29 5.60
CA PHE A 47 -11.52 -0.21 6.11
C PHE A 47 -12.92 -0.24 5.50
N GLN A 48 -13.01 -0.49 4.19
CA GLN A 48 -14.27 -0.68 3.45
C GLN A 48 -15.13 -1.80 4.04
N ASN A 49 -14.51 -2.91 4.46
CA ASN A 49 -15.19 -4.11 4.95
C ASN A 49 -15.33 -4.16 6.48
N SER A 50 -14.70 -3.23 7.20
CA SER A 50 -14.78 -3.15 8.66
C SER A 50 -16.09 -2.49 9.11
N THR A 51 -16.52 -2.85 10.31
CA THR A 51 -17.76 -2.32 10.93
C THR A 51 -17.54 -1.05 11.75
N SER A 52 -16.30 -0.80 12.18
CA SER A 52 -15.89 0.36 12.96
C SER A 52 -14.37 0.59 12.84
N PRO A 53 -13.84 1.74 13.29
CA PRO A 53 -12.39 1.95 13.39
C PRO A 53 -11.66 0.94 14.29
N GLU A 54 -12.32 0.44 15.35
CA GLU A 54 -11.76 -0.60 16.23
C GLU A 54 -11.66 -1.96 15.51
N ASP A 55 -12.71 -2.34 14.79
CA ASP A 55 -12.71 -3.56 13.97
C ASP A 55 -11.66 -3.47 12.86
N PHE A 56 -11.54 -2.29 12.23
CA PHE A 56 -10.50 -2.01 11.26
C PHE A 56 -9.08 -2.15 11.83
N GLU A 57 -8.82 -1.60 13.02
CA GLU A 57 -7.55 -1.77 13.73
C GLU A 57 -7.24 -3.25 13.98
N LYS A 58 -8.24 -4.04 14.36
CA LYS A 58 -8.08 -5.49 14.51
C LYS A 58 -7.75 -6.17 13.19
N GLN A 59 -8.43 -5.81 12.11
CA GLN A 59 -8.18 -6.38 10.79
C GLN A 59 -6.79 -6.02 10.25
N LEU A 60 -6.31 -4.79 10.45
CA LEU A 60 -4.95 -4.37 10.08
C LEU A 60 -3.88 -5.26 10.73
N ASN A 61 -4.11 -5.65 11.98
CA ASN A 61 -3.18 -6.44 12.80
C ASN A 61 -3.47 -7.94 12.80
N THR A 62 -4.27 -8.42 11.85
CA THR A 62 -4.54 -9.85 11.68
C THR A 62 -3.62 -10.43 10.60
N GLN A 63 -2.75 -11.37 10.98
CA GLN A 63 -1.73 -11.95 10.10
C GLN A 63 -2.27 -12.46 8.76
N SER A 64 -3.42 -13.13 8.76
CA SER A 64 -4.03 -13.73 7.57
C SER A 64 -4.55 -12.71 6.55
N ASN A 65 -4.64 -11.42 6.92
CA ASN A 65 -5.03 -10.37 6.00
C ASN A 65 -3.86 -9.87 5.15
N ASN A 66 -2.62 -10.18 5.51
CA ASN A 66 -1.41 -9.83 4.74
C ASN A 66 -1.27 -8.34 4.37
N VAL A 67 -1.85 -7.43 5.16
CA VAL A 67 -1.76 -5.96 4.92
C VAL A 67 -0.57 -5.32 5.64
N ASN A 68 -0.24 -5.82 6.85
CA ASN A 68 0.87 -5.34 7.67
C ASN A 68 2.03 -6.35 7.68
N ASN A 69 3.22 -5.90 7.27
CA ASN A 69 4.49 -6.61 7.38
C ASN A 69 5.60 -5.72 7.98
N LEU A 70 5.23 -4.65 8.69
CA LEU A 70 6.17 -3.67 9.23
C LEU A 70 6.93 -4.20 10.43
N ASP A 71 8.25 -3.99 10.41
CA ASP A 71 9.15 -4.11 11.55
C ASP A 71 10.07 -2.87 11.53
N LEU A 72 9.55 -1.76 12.04
CA LEU A 72 10.20 -0.47 12.16
C LEU A 72 11.20 -0.41 13.32
N ASN A 73 10.95 -1.15 14.39
CA ASN A 73 11.81 -1.17 15.58
C ASN A 73 13.05 -2.09 15.41
N GLY A 74 12.96 -3.12 14.57
CA GLY A 74 14.05 -4.01 14.17
C GLY A 74 14.28 -5.24 15.03
N ASP A 75 13.29 -5.64 15.82
CA ASP A 75 13.34 -6.83 16.67
C ASP A 75 12.92 -8.13 15.94
N ASN A 76 12.64 -8.04 14.64
CA ASN A 76 12.11 -9.11 13.79
C ASN A 76 10.71 -9.60 14.20
N ASP A 77 9.98 -8.81 14.97
CA ASP A 77 8.57 -9.03 15.25
C ASP A 77 7.74 -7.93 14.58
N ILE A 78 6.55 -8.29 14.09
CA ILE A 78 5.69 -7.31 13.44
C ILE A 78 5.22 -6.27 14.45
N ASP A 79 5.35 -5.01 14.07
CA ASP A 79 4.87 -3.87 14.83
C ASP A 79 3.35 -3.77 14.77
N TYR A 80 2.73 -3.54 15.93
CA TYR A 80 1.30 -3.28 16.04
C TYR A 80 0.97 -1.87 15.52
N ILE A 81 0.04 -1.78 14.58
CA ILE A 81 -0.47 -0.52 14.06
C ILE A 81 -1.73 -0.13 14.84
N ARG A 82 -1.66 0.94 15.62
CA ARG A 82 -2.83 1.50 16.29
C ARG A 82 -3.53 2.53 15.40
N VAL A 83 -4.84 2.67 15.55
CA VAL A 83 -5.66 3.67 14.87
C VAL A 83 -6.02 4.80 15.84
N ILE A 84 -5.82 6.03 15.39
CA ILE A 84 -6.21 7.24 16.13
C ILE A 84 -7.02 8.12 15.19
N ASP A 85 -8.29 8.34 15.50
CA ASP A 85 -9.16 9.27 14.77
C ASP A 85 -9.04 10.68 15.36
N LYS A 86 -8.72 11.63 14.48
CA LYS A 86 -8.90 13.07 14.72
C LYS A 86 -10.09 13.52 13.90
N SER A 87 -11.09 14.10 14.56
CA SER A 87 -12.29 14.61 13.88
C SER A 87 -12.47 16.11 14.10
N ASP A 88 -12.90 16.81 13.06
CA ASP A 88 -13.50 18.15 13.15
C ASP A 88 -14.70 18.22 12.20
N LYS A 89 -15.90 18.40 12.78
CA LYS A 89 -17.19 18.48 12.06
C LYS A 89 -17.40 17.30 11.09
N ASN A 90 -17.17 17.53 9.80
CA ASN A 90 -17.42 16.61 8.69
C ASN A 90 -16.13 15.97 8.17
N SER A 91 -15.01 16.14 8.88
CA SER A 91 -13.70 15.67 8.48
C SER A 91 -13.12 14.75 9.55
N HIS A 92 -12.61 13.61 9.11
CA HIS A 92 -11.92 12.63 9.95
C HIS A 92 -10.55 12.32 9.35
N ALA A 93 -9.55 12.21 10.21
CA ALA A 93 -8.21 11.75 9.88
C ALA A 93 -7.90 10.55 10.77
N LEU A 94 -8.06 9.34 10.23
CA LEU A 94 -7.73 8.09 10.91
C LEU A 94 -6.24 7.81 10.70
N ILE A 95 -5.44 8.15 11.69
CA ILE A 95 -3.99 8.00 11.69
C ILE A 95 -3.64 6.56 12.01
N LEU A 96 -2.89 5.91 11.12
CA LEU A 96 -2.30 4.59 11.32
C LEU A 96 -0.89 4.78 11.88
N GLN A 97 -0.68 4.38 13.12
CA GLN A 97 0.53 4.73 13.86
C GLN A 97 1.16 3.50 14.52
N VAL A 98 2.48 3.40 14.47
CA VAL A 98 3.26 2.39 15.21
C VAL A 98 3.90 3.04 16.44
N PRO A 99 3.61 2.56 17.66
CA PRO A 99 4.42 2.89 18.83
C PRO A 99 5.77 2.17 18.73
N VAL A 100 6.82 2.86 18.29
CA VAL A 100 8.15 2.28 18.03
C VAL A 100 8.92 2.02 19.33
N SER A 101 8.68 2.84 20.35
CA SER A 101 9.27 2.68 21.68
C SER A 101 8.35 3.26 22.74
N GLY A 102 8.77 3.22 24.01
CA GLY A 102 8.03 3.84 25.11
C GLY A 102 7.86 5.37 25.00
N SER A 103 8.67 6.03 24.16
CA SER A 103 8.68 7.49 24.00
C SER A 103 8.51 7.96 22.56
N GLU A 104 8.56 7.06 21.58
CA GLU A 104 8.49 7.41 20.15
C GLU A 104 7.36 6.66 19.44
N SER A 105 6.77 7.33 18.45
CA SER A 105 5.77 6.76 17.57
C SER A 105 6.04 7.23 16.14
N GLN A 106 5.57 6.47 15.17
CA GLN A 106 5.73 6.78 13.75
C GLN A 106 4.39 6.63 13.06
N ASP A 107 3.95 7.67 12.37
CA ASP A 107 2.79 7.59 11.49
C ASP A 107 3.18 6.86 10.20
N ILE A 108 2.32 5.93 9.78
CA ILE A 108 2.52 5.07 8.61
C ILE A 108 1.75 5.62 7.43
N ALA A 109 0.48 5.91 7.68
CA ALA A 109 -0.46 6.46 6.72
C ALA A 109 -1.65 7.07 7.45
N VAL A 110 -2.44 7.89 6.76
CA VAL A 110 -3.67 8.47 7.29
C VAL A 110 -4.81 8.27 6.31
N ILE A 111 -5.92 7.71 6.77
CA ILE A 111 -7.18 7.73 6.00
C ILE A 111 -7.85 9.07 6.29
N GLU A 112 -7.83 9.93 5.29
CA GLU A 112 -8.49 11.23 5.27
C GLU A 112 -9.90 11.03 4.69
N LEU A 113 -10.93 11.38 5.46
CA LEU A 113 -12.34 11.17 5.12
C LEU A 113 -13.12 12.47 5.30
N GLU A 114 -13.93 12.83 4.31
CA GLU A 114 -14.80 14.01 4.33
C GLU A 114 -16.21 13.69 3.90
N LYS A 115 -17.18 14.13 4.70
CA LYS A 115 -18.60 14.14 4.33
C LYS A 115 -18.87 15.36 3.44
N THR A 116 -19.28 15.10 2.21
CA THR A 116 -19.52 16.12 1.18
C THR A 116 -21.00 16.46 1.00
N GLY A 117 -21.89 15.68 1.60
CA GLY A 117 -23.35 15.84 1.54
C GLY A 117 -24.05 14.85 2.45
N ASP A 118 -25.39 14.82 2.43
CA ASP A 118 -26.18 14.01 3.39
C ASP A 118 -25.91 12.52 3.30
N THR A 119 -25.68 12.01 2.09
CA THR A 119 -25.38 10.61 1.79
C THR A 119 -24.14 10.46 0.89
N THR A 120 -23.24 11.43 0.96
CA THR A 120 -22.01 11.44 0.17
C THR A 120 -20.79 11.71 1.02
N ALA A 121 -19.78 10.88 0.85
CA ALA A 121 -18.47 11.07 1.45
C ALA A 121 -17.38 10.65 0.47
N ILE A 122 -16.20 11.23 0.63
CA ILE A 122 -14.99 10.92 -0.13
C ILE A 122 -13.87 10.61 0.84
N LEU A 123 -12.94 9.73 0.45
CA LEU A 123 -11.74 9.49 1.23
C LEU A 123 -10.52 9.28 0.34
N GLN A 124 -9.36 9.50 0.94
CA GLN A 124 -8.04 9.12 0.42
C GLN A 124 -7.22 8.55 1.58
N ILE A 125 -6.32 7.62 1.30
CA ILE A 125 -5.26 7.26 2.24
C ILE A 125 -3.95 7.89 1.77
N VAL A 126 -3.26 8.56 2.67
CA VAL A 126 -1.97 9.23 2.42
C VAL A 126 -0.89 8.48 3.17
N GLY A 127 0.03 7.83 2.45
CA GLY A 127 1.21 7.18 2.99
C GLY A 127 2.27 8.20 3.41
N ASP A 128 2.89 7.99 4.56
CA ASP A 128 3.86 8.90 5.15
C ASP A 128 5.18 8.94 4.37
N GLU A 129 5.72 10.13 4.11
CA GLU A 129 6.93 10.31 3.29
C GLU A 129 8.21 9.72 3.90
N ASP A 130 8.26 9.50 5.22
CA ASP A 130 9.41 8.86 5.88
C ASP A 130 9.33 7.33 5.80
N ILE A 131 8.14 6.80 5.48
CA ILE A 131 7.88 5.37 5.25
C ILE A 131 7.98 5.03 3.76
N TYR A 132 7.36 5.84 2.90
CA TYR A 132 7.26 5.61 1.46
C TYR A 132 8.29 6.39 0.63
N GLY A 133 9.12 7.22 1.26
CA GLY A 133 10.15 8.03 0.60
C GLY A 133 9.62 9.29 -0.09
N GLU A 134 8.36 9.27 -0.51
CA GLU A 134 7.54 10.39 -0.98
C GLU A 134 6.11 10.24 -0.46
N GLU A 135 5.31 11.30 -0.55
CA GLU A 135 3.88 11.21 -0.26
C GLU A 135 3.19 10.31 -1.32
N VAL A 136 2.53 9.25 -0.88
CA VAL A 136 1.79 8.33 -1.75
C VAL A 136 0.31 8.42 -1.42
N ILE A 137 -0.49 8.87 -2.36
CA ILE A 137 -1.94 9.02 -2.17
C ILE A 137 -2.64 7.90 -2.92
N VAL A 138 -3.52 7.18 -2.23
CA VAL A 138 -4.38 6.14 -2.81
C VAL A 138 -5.83 6.49 -2.54
N GLU A 139 -6.68 6.29 -3.52
CA GLU A 139 -8.12 6.48 -3.41
C GLU A 139 -8.87 5.27 -3.96
N PRO A 140 -10.14 5.05 -3.55
CA PRO A 140 -10.98 4.04 -4.18
C PRO A 140 -11.14 4.39 -5.66
N GLY A 141 -10.76 3.45 -6.53
CA GLY A 141 -10.96 3.57 -7.96
C GLY A 141 -12.35 3.11 -8.35
N ALA A 142 -12.86 3.56 -9.49
CA ALA A 142 -13.98 2.94 -10.16
C ALA A 142 -13.54 1.60 -10.79
N GLY A 143 -13.04 0.68 -9.98
CA GLY A 143 -12.84 -0.70 -10.40
C GLY A 143 -14.19 -1.39 -10.32
N ASP A 144 -14.69 -1.81 -11.48
CA ASP A 144 -15.94 -2.55 -11.73
C ASP A 144 -16.86 -2.61 -10.51
N GLU A 145 -17.65 -1.55 -10.33
CA GLU A 145 -18.88 -1.69 -9.56
C GLU A 145 -19.67 -2.80 -10.26
N GLU A 146 -19.54 -4.05 -9.78
CA GLU A 146 -20.58 -5.05 -9.87
C GLU A 146 -21.77 -4.53 -9.04
N MET A 147 -22.42 -3.50 -9.56
CA MET A 147 -23.86 -3.55 -9.66
C MET A 147 -24.19 -4.88 -10.33
N SER A 148 -24.76 -5.77 -9.53
CA SER A 148 -25.64 -6.85 -9.94
C SER A 148 -25.99 -6.85 -11.44
N GLY A 149 -25.40 -7.78 -12.19
CA GLY A 149 -25.94 -8.27 -13.46
C GLY A 149 -25.46 -7.59 -14.75
N ASN A 150 -24.24 -7.88 -15.21
CA ASN A 150 -24.02 -8.52 -16.52
C ASN A 150 -22.55 -8.83 -16.79
N LYS A 151 -22.30 -9.96 -17.44
CA LYS A 151 -20.99 -10.48 -17.84
C LYS A 151 -20.25 -9.53 -18.78
N GLY A 152 -18.99 -9.25 -18.47
CA GLY A 152 -18.03 -8.66 -19.41
C GLY A 152 -16.76 -8.18 -18.71
N GLY A 153 -15.80 -9.08 -18.50
CA GLY A 153 -14.49 -8.71 -17.95
C GLY A 153 -13.79 -7.70 -18.85
N SER A 154 -13.42 -6.55 -18.30
CA SER A 154 -12.68 -5.51 -19.01
C SER A 154 -11.17 -5.72 -18.81
N PRO A 155 -10.36 -5.75 -19.89
CA PRO A 155 -8.92 -5.98 -19.78
C PRO A 155 -8.20 -4.76 -19.20
N MET A 156 -7.17 -5.03 -18.40
CA MET A 156 -6.29 -4.05 -17.74
C MET A 156 -5.94 -2.87 -18.65
N VAL A 157 -6.46 -1.69 -18.31
CA VAL A 157 -6.11 -0.44 -18.99
C VAL A 157 -4.98 0.24 -18.21
N ASN A 158 -3.84 0.37 -18.89
CA ASN A 158 -2.68 1.13 -18.44
C ASN A 158 -3.07 2.62 -18.28
N TYR A 159 -3.15 3.11 -17.04
CA TYR A 159 -3.48 4.50 -16.71
C TYR A 159 -2.28 5.43 -17.00
N ASP A 160 -2.05 5.74 -18.28
CA ASP A 160 -1.22 6.88 -18.74
C ASP A 160 -2.03 7.84 -19.64
N ALA A 161 -3.35 7.87 -19.46
CA ALA A 161 -4.23 8.79 -20.17
C ALA A 161 -5.24 9.42 -19.20
N ALA A 162 -5.31 10.76 -19.24
CA ALA A 162 -6.13 11.63 -18.42
C ALA A 162 -7.65 11.42 -18.66
N LEU A 163 -8.19 10.32 -18.13
CA LEU A 163 -9.63 10.21 -17.87
C LEU A 163 -9.97 11.02 -16.61
N PRO A 164 -11.16 11.65 -16.52
CA PRO A 164 -11.57 12.31 -15.29
C PRO A 164 -11.58 11.27 -14.17
N ALA A 165 -10.81 11.53 -13.10
CA ALA A 165 -10.74 10.63 -11.95
C ALA A 165 -12.15 10.47 -11.35
N ILE A 166 -12.73 9.28 -11.48
CA ILE A 166 -14.05 8.97 -10.95
C ILE A 166 -13.96 8.98 -9.43
N ILE A 167 -14.71 9.89 -8.81
CA ILE A 167 -14.80 9.98 -7.34
C ILE A 167 -15.82 8.96 -6.87
N VAL A 168 -15.36 7.93 -6.16
CA VAL A 168 -16.22 6.92 -5.57
C VAL A 168 -16.87 7.47 -4.29
N ASN A 169 -18.19 7.33 -4.19
CA ASN A 169 -18.90 7.66 -2.96
C ASN A 169 -18.73 6.54 -1.93
N VAL A 170 -18.04 6.83 -0.83
CA VAL A 170 -17.74 5.85 0.23
C VAL A 170 -18.76 5.85 1.38
N TRP A 171 -19.83 6.66 1.28
CA TRP A 171 -20.82 6.83 2.35
C TRP A 171 -21.40 5.52 2.88
N TYR A 172 -21.61 4.52 2.01
CA TYR A 172 -22.24 3.26 2.39
C TYR A 172 -21.30 2.23 3.03
N TRP A 173 -20.01 2.53 3.16
CA TRP A 173 -19.08 1.65 3.86
C TRP A 173 -19.45 1.59 5.34
N PRO A 174 -19.48 0.40 5.98
CA PRO A 174 -19.94 0.30 7.36
C PRO A 174 -19.10 1.13 8.33
N SER A 175 -17.77 1.14 8.22
CA SER A 175 -16.87 2.02 8.97
C SER A 175 -17.18 3.51 8.77
N VAL A 176 -17.48 3.95 7.54
CA VAL A 176 -17.80 5.35 7.24
C VAL A 176 -19.12 5.76 7.89
N ARG A 177 -20.14 4.92 7.79
CA ARG A 177 -21.40 5.14 8.50
C ARG A 177 -21.24 5.16 10.01
N PHE A 178 -20.34 4.31 10.53
CA PHE A 178 -20.04 4.25 11.96
C PHE A 178 -19.45 5.57 12.48
N VAL A 179 -18.46 6.14 11.78
CA VAL A 179 -17.84 7.40 12.22
C VAL A 179 -18.78 8.62 12.11
N TYR A 180 -19.74 8.59 11.19
CA TYR A 180 -20.77 9.64 11.08
C TYR A 180 -22.04 9.36 11.91
N ALA A 181 -22.05 8.32 12.74
CA ALA A 181 -23.19 8.04 13.61
C ALA A 181 -23.32 9.12 14.71
N PRO A 182 -24.54 9.51 15.12
CA PRO A 182 -24.75 10.61 16.08
C PRO A 182 -24.06 10.45 17.44
N VAL A 183 -23.77 9.23 17.86
CA VAL A 183 -23.15 8.91 19.16
C VAL A 183 -21.68 8.52 19.04
N TYR A 184 -21.11 8.56 17.84
CA TYR A 184 -19.72 8.20 17.62
C TYR A 184 -18.80 9.15 18.38
N ARG A 185 -17.77 8.57 19.01
CA ARG A 185 -16.66 9.29 19.59
C ARG A 185 -15.40 8.87 18.84
N PRO A 186 -14.54 9.82 18.43
CA PRO A 186 -13.30 9.50 17.72
C PRO A 186 -12.55 8.37 18.41
N TRP A 187 -12.32 7.29 17.67
CA TRP A 187 -11.61 6.13 18.16
C TRP A 187 -10.17 6.50 18.47
N VAL A 188 -9.74 6.26 19.71
CA VAL A 188 -8.34 6.39 20.09
C VAL A 188 -7.91 5.04 20.66
N SER A 189 -7.10 4.32 19.91
CA SER A 189 -6.62 3.01 20.35
C SER A 189 -6.04 3.06 21.77
N PRO A 190 -6.45 2.13 22.65
CA PRO A 190 -5.90 2.05 24.00
C PRO A 190 -4.47 1.48 24.00
N TRP A 191 -4.03 0.87 22.90
CA TRP A 191 -2.77 0.13 22.84
C TRP A 191 -1.55 1.05 22.73
N ARG A 192 -0.45 0.59 23.32
CA ARG A 192 0.80 1.33 23.50
C ARG A 192 1.97 0.38 23.29
N TRP A 193 3.18 0.93 23.28
CA TRP A 193 4.39 0.12 23.31
C TRP A 193 4.30 -0.96 24.41
N ARG A 194 4.46 -2.23 24.02
CA ARG A 194 4.36 -3.41 24.90
C ARG A 194 3.03 -3.60 25.64
N THR A 195 1.97 -2.91 25.22
CA THR A 195 0.63 -3.08 25.76
C THR A 195 -0.33 -3.31 24.60
N TYR A 196 -0.66 -4.59 24.37
CA TYR A 196 -1.36 -5.05 23.19
C TYR A 196 -2.66 -5.79 23.56
N PRO A 197 -3.62 -5.90 22.63
CA PRO A 197 -4.81 -6.68 22.85
C PRO A 197 -4.49 -8.16 23.08
N VAL A 198 -5.30 -8.82 23.91
CA VAL A 198 -5.15 -10.25 24.23
C VAL A 198 -5.25 -11.16 23.00
N TRP A 199 -6.00 -10.74 21.98
CA TRP A 199 -6.16 -11.49 20.73
C TRP A 199 -4.98 -11.33 19.77
N TRP A 200 -4.05 -10.41 20.05
CA TRP A 200 -2.91 -10.13 19.19
C TRP A 200 -1.63 -10.73 19.76
N SER A 201 -0.85 -11.33 18.87
CA SER A 201 0.53 -11.73 19.12
C SER A 201 1.37 -11.38 17.91
N PRO A 202 2.62 -10.93 18.09
CA PRO A 202 3.50 -10.65 16.96
C PRO A 202 3.80 -11.93 16.18
N TRP A 203 4.04 -11.78 14.89
CA TRP A 203 4.60 -12.82 14.01
C TRP A 203 5.88 -12.31 13.36
N ARG A 204 6.64 -13.22 12.73
CA ARG A 204 7.86 -12.84 12.00
C ARG A 204 7.51 -12.17 10.67
N PRO A 205 8.15 -11.04 10.32
CA PRO A 205 8.01 -10.45 8.99
C PRO A 205 8.37 -11.44 7.90
N LEU A 206 7.57 -11.46 6.84
CA LEU A 206 7.85 -12.24 5.65
C LEU A 206 8.85 -11.48 4.77
N GLY A 207 9.76 -12.21 4.11
CA GLY A 207 10.62 -11.61 3.10
C GLY A 207 9.81 -11.03 1.95
N TRP A 208 10.26 -9.92 1.36
CA TRP A 208 9.51 -9.18 0.33
C TRP A 208 8.97 -10.07 -0.80
N HIS A 209 9.79 -10.99 -1.33
CA HIS A 209 9.42 -11.95 -2.38
C HIS A 209 8.23 -12.85 -2.03
N VAL A 210 8.01 -13.11 -0.74
CA VAL A 210 6.91 -13.92 -0.23
C VAL A 210 5.70 -13.04 0.09
N TRP A 211 5.93 -11.81 0.55
CA TRP A 211 4.88 -10.90 0.98
C TRP A 211 4.21 -10.16 -0.19
N HIS A 212 4.98 -9.64 -1.15
CA HIS A 212 4.47 -8.78 -2.24
C HIS A 212 3.38 -9.43 -3.12
N PRO A 213 3.31 -10.76 -3.33
CA PRO A 213 2.22 -11.35 -4.10
C PRO A 213 0.86 -11.25 -3.39
N TYR A 214 0.83 -11.12 -2.06
CA TYR A 214 -0.41 -10.87 -1.32
C TYR A 214 -0.85 -9.40 -1.48
N TYR A 215 0.11 -8.48 -1.56
CA TYR A 215 -0.10 -7.05 -1.77
C TYR A 215 -0.83 -6.75 -3.09
N THR A 216 -0.51 -7.46 -4.18
CA THR A 216 -1.11 -7.22 -5.51
C THR A 216 -2.61 -7.56 -5.59
N ARG A 217 -3.13 -8.40 -4.68
CA ARG A 217 -4.56 -8.75 -4.65
C ARG A 217 -5.45 -7.51 -4.47
N TYR A 218 -4.95 -6.49 -3.77
CA TYR A 218 -5.75 -5.31 -3.42
C TYR A 218 -5.70 -4.21 -4.49
N HIS A 219 -4.97 -4.36 -5.59
CA HIS A 219 -4.73 -3.24 -6.51
C HIS A 219 -5.90 -2.88 -7.43
N HIS A 220 -6.78 -3.83 -7.74
CA HIS A 220 -7.75 -3.65 -8.82
C HIS A 220 -8.85 -2.60 -8.52
N SER A 221 -9.17 -2.39 -7.24
CA SER A 221 -10.23 -1.45 -6.81
C SER A 221 -9.70 -0.14 -6.26
N TYR A 222 -8.39 0.08 -6.25
CA TYR A 222 -7.76 1.23 -5.60
C TYR A 222 -6.68 1.85 -6.48
N ALA A 223 -6.79 3.14 -6.75
CA ALA A 223 -5.91 3.87 -7.65
C ALA A 223 -4.93 4.74 -6.88
N ILE A 224 -3.67 4.75 -7.33
CA ILE A 224 -2.68 5.73 -6.89
C ILE A 224 -2.96 7.05 -7.61
N VAL A 225 -3.02 8.15 -6.87
CA VAL A 225 -3.23 9.50 -7.39
C VAL A 225 -2.14 10.45 -6.92
N HIS A 226 -2.09 11.63 -7.55
CA HIS A 226 -1.06 12.64 -7.29
C HIS A 226 -1.62 13.93 -6.69
N THR A 227 -2.93 13.97 -6.44
CA THR A 227 -3.61 15.15 -5.92
C THR A 227 -4.44 14.76 -4.71
N ASN A 228 -4.17 15.42 -3.60
CA ASN A 228 -5.03 15.34 -2.43
C ASN A 228 -6.28 16.20 -2.66
N ARG A 229 -7.45 15.58 -2.61
CA ARG A 229 -8.76 16.23 -2.73
C ARG A 229 -9.52 16.31 -1.40
N VAL A 230 -9.02 15.68 -0.34
CA VAL A 230 -9.61 15.63 1.01
C VAL A 230 -8.94 16.68 1.90
N ILE A 231 -9.10 17.95 1.50
CA ILE A 231 -8.28 19.08 1.96
C ILE A 231 -8.48 19.42 3.44
N HIS A 232 -9.70 19.32 3.96
CA HIS A 232 -10.04 19.61 5.35
C HIS A 232 -9.50 18.55 6.31
N ALA A 233 -9.66 17.27 5.98
CA ALA A 233 -9.06 16.19 6.78
C ALA A 233 -7.52 16.24 6.74
N HIS A 234 -6.94 16.56 5.58
CA HIS A 234 -5.49 16.77 5.48
C HIS A 234 -4.99 17.90 6.40
N LYS A 235 -5.69 19.05 6.40
CA LYS A 235 -5.37 20.19 7.29
C LYS A 235 -5.55 19.86 8.76
N LEU A 236 -6.47 18.95 9.09
CA LEU A 236 -6.68 18.45 10.44
C LEU A 236 -5.51 17.56 10.90
N TYR A 237 -4.96 16.74 10.00
CA TYR A 237 -3.85 15.84 10.29
C TYR A 237 -2.48 16.53 10.31
N ALA A 238 -2.16 17.35 9.31
CA ALA A 238 -0.80 17.85 9.09
C ALA A 238 -0.12 18.46 10.34
N PRO A 239 -0.81 19.23 11.21
CA PRO A 239 -0.20 19.81 12.42
C PRO A 239 0.13 18.78 13.51
N VAL A 240 -0.48 17.59 13.48
CA VAL A 240 -0.33 16.54 14.50
C VAL A 240 0.45 15.32 14.00
N ARG A 241 1.00 15.38 12.79
CA ARG A 241 1.88 14.35 12.22
C ARG A 241 3.02 14.02 13.17
N THR A 242 3.24 12.73 13.39
CA THR A 242 4.26 12.20 14.31
C THR A 242 5.27 11.35 13.56
N HIS A 243 6.56 11.55 13.86
CA HIS A 243 7.67 10.77 13.31
C HIS A 243 8.63 10.32 14.42
N SER A 244 9.32 9.21 14.20
CA SER A 244 10.31 8.65 15.13
C SER A 244 11.73 8.93 14.64
N VAL A 245 12.59 9.34 15.57
CA VAL A 245 14.02 9.54 15.30
C VAL A 245 14.69 8.18 15.06
N VAL A 246 14.29 7.14 15.81
CA VAL A 246 14.76 5.76 15.62
C VAL A 246 14.47 5.28 14.19
N VAL A 247 13.21 5.41 13.73
CA VAL A 247 12.82 4.98 12.37
C VAL A 247 13.56 5.78 11.32
N ARG A 248 13.58 7.11 11.46
CA ARG A 248 14.29 8.00 10.53
C ARG A 248 15.75 7.63 10.40
N ASN A 249 16.46 7.43 11.52
CA ASN A 249 17.89 7.10 11.49
C ASN A 249 18.15 5.71 10.88
N ARG A 250 17.28 4.73 11.17
CA ARG A 250 17.39 3.37 10.64
C ARG A 250 17.24 3.35 9.12
N HIS A 251 16.33 4.13 8.57
CA HIS A 251 16.02 4.11 7.14
C HIS A 251 16.63 5.28 6.35
N ALA A 252 17.36 6.19 7.00
CA ALA A 252 17.92 7.41 6.40
C ALA A 252 18.66 7.17 5.08
N ASN A 253 19.52 6.14 5.03
CA ASN A 253 20.29 5.83 3.83
C ASN A 253 19.41 5.36 2.67
N VAL A 254 18.42 4.51 2.96
CA VAL A 254 17.52 3.96 1.92
C VAL A 254 16.57 5.05 1.41
N VAL A 255 15.96 5.81 2.33
CA VAL A 255 15.11 6.96 2.00
C VAL A 255 15.88 8.02 1.21
N GLY A 256 17.10 8.36 1.64
CA GLY A 256 17.96 9.31 0.93
C GLY A 256 18.31 8.84 -0.50
N ASN A 257 18.71 7.58 -0.65
CA ASN A 257 18.98 6.98 -1.96
C ASN A 257 17.72 6.97 -2.84
N TYR A 258 16.57 6.62 -2.28
CA TYR A 258 15.29 6.65 -2.97
C TYR A 258 14.96 8.06 -3.46
N ARG A 259 14.97 9.05 -2.57
CA ARG A 259 14.66 10.45 -2.91
C ARG A 259 15.58 10.97 -4.01
N VAL A 260 16.90 10.74 -3.92
CA VAL A 260 17.86 11.18 -4.96
C VAL A 260 17.59 10.52 -6.32
N THR A 261 17.23 9.23 -6.34
CA THR A 261 16.95 8.51 -7.58
C THR A 261 15.55 8.80 -8.15
N HIS A 262 14.57 9.13 -7.31
CA HIS A 262 13.20 9.45 -7.72
C HIS A 262 12.97 10.94 -8.00
N THR A 263 13.86 11.83 -7.54
CA THR A 263 13.76 13.27 -7.84
C THR A 263 13.86 13.50 -9.35
N ARG A 264 12.79 14.10 -9.92
CA ARG A 264 12.74 14.63 -11.28
C ARG A 264 13.95 15.54 -11.52
N THR A 265 14.90 15.13 -12.35
CA THR A 265 15.94 16.05 -12.81
C THR A 265 15.29 16.99 -13.84
N THR A 266 15.14 18.25 -13.48
CA THR A 266 14.77 19.27 -14.48
C THR A 266 16.04 19.63 -15.24
N VAL A 267 16.13 19.18 -16.48
CA VAL A 267 17.26 19.51 -17.35
C VAL A 267 16.88 20.76 -18.14
N THR A 268 17.56 21.87 -17.86
CA THR A 268 17.45 23.08 -18.66
C THR A 268 18.25 22.88 -19.94
N GLY A 269 17.57 22.79 -21.08
CA GLY A 269 18.25 22.70 -22.37
C GLY A 269 18.97 24.01 -22.73
N PRO A 270 19.92 23.98 -23.68
CA PRO A 270 20.75 25.14 -24.07
C PRO A 270 19.96 26.38 -24.56
N ARG A 271 18.64 26.27 -24.77
CA ARG A 271 17.76 27.33 -25.27
C ARG A 271 16.63 27.70 -24.29
N GLY A 272 16.71 27.31 -23.02
CA GLY A 272 15.73 27.69 -22.00
C GLY A 272 14.43 26.86 -21.99
N HIS A 273 14.26 25.89 -22.89
CA HIS A 273 13.16 24.94 -22.82
C HIS A 273 13.34 23.99 -21.61
N LYS A 274 12.36 23.99 -20.70
CA LYS A 274 12.33 23.13 -19.51
C LYS A 274 11.84 21.75 -19.91
N THR A 275 12.73 20.76 -19.91
CA THR A 275 12.33 19.36 -20.07
C THR A 275 12.38 18.67 -18.72
N THR A 276 11.31 17.96 -18.39
CA THR A 276 11.31 17.07 -17.23
C THR A 276 11.90 15.73 -17.64
N VAL A 277 12.96 15.29 -16.95
CA VAL A 277 13.52 13.96 -17.12
C VAL A 277 13.39 13.19 -15.80
N LYS A 278 12.67 12.06 -15.82
CA LYS A 278 12.62 11.10 -14.71
C LYS A 278 13.61 9.98 -15.01
N HIS A 279 14.61 9.80 -14.14
CA HIS A 279 15.61 8.75 -14.25
C HIS A 279 15.37 7.68 -13.18
N THR A 280 14.72 6.58 -13.52
CA THR A 280 14.63 5.44 -12.60
C THR A 280 15.86 4.57 -12.78
N THR A 281 16.69 4.46 -11.74
CA THR A 281 17.85 3.55 -11.70
C THR A 281 17.61 2.49 -10.63
N VAL A 282 17.39 1.24 -11.05
CA VAL A 282 17.23 0.11 -10.13
C VAL A 282 18.60 -0.51 -9.87
N LYS A 283 19.02 -0.56 -8.60
CA LYS A 283 20.28 -1.19 -8.17
C LYS A 283 19.98 -2.51 -7.47
N GLY A 284 20.73 -3.55 -7.83
CA GLY A 284 20.64 -4.87 -7.19
C GLY A 284 21.34 -4.92 -5.83
N PRO A 285 21.26 -6.07 -5.12
CA PRO A 285 21.76 -6.25 -3.74
C PRO A 285 23.27 -5.98 -3.56
N LYS A 286 24.05 -5.95 -4.64
CA LYS A 286 25.50 -5.66 -4.65
C LYS A 286 25.84 -4.29 -5.26
N GLY A 287 24.86 -3.40 -5.42
CA GLY A 287 25.06 -2.04 -5.96
C GLY A 287 25.17 -1.95 -7.48
N HIS A 288 25.12 -3.07 -8.21
CA HIS A 288 25.11 -3.08 -9.68
C HIS A 288 23.77 -2.61 -10.23
N VAL A 289 23.80 -1.77 -11.27
CA VAL A 289 22.58 -1.27 -11.92
C VAL A 289 21.94 -2.38 -12.74
N LYS A 290 20.71 -2.77 -12.39
CA LYS A 290 19.93 -3.82 -13.07
C LYS A 290 19.08 -3.28 -14.22
N ALA A 291 18.51 -2.09 -14.07
CA ALA A 291 17.69 -1.46 -15.09
C ALA A 291 17.79 0.07 -15.02
N LYS A 292 17.74 0.71 -16.19
CA LYS A 292 17.62 2.16 -16.33
C LYS A 292 16.41 2.48 -17.19
N LYS A 293 15.47 3.26 -16.67
CA LYS A 293 14.34 3.80 -17.43
C LYS A 293 14.41 5.32 -17.40
N THR A 294 14.35 5.93 -18.57
CA THR A 294 14.33 7.39 -18.72
C THR A 294 13.00 7.79 -19.36
N THR A 295 12.19 8.52 -18.61
CA THR A 295 10.95 9.11 -19.13
C THR A 295 11.16 10.60 -19.33
N VAL A 296 10.96 11.07 -20.56
CA VAL A 296 11.15 12.47 -20.94
C VAL A 296 9.79 13.10 -21.23
N ARG A 297 9.44 14.15 -20.50
CA ARG A 297 8.25 14.97 -20.77
C ARG A 297 8.69 16.38 -21.12
N ARG A 298 8.44 16.79 -22.36
CA ARG A 298 8.70 18.15 -22.85
C ARG A 298 7.52 19.06 -22.50
N HIS A 299 7.82 20.27 -22.05
CA HIS A 299 6.85 21.37 -21.87
C HIS A 299 7.03 22.38 -23.00
#